data_AF-A0A5E4KTW1-F1
#
_entry.id   AF-A0A5E4KTW1-F1
#
_cell.length_a   1.000
_cell.length_b   1.000
_cell.length_c   1.000
_cell.angle_alpha   90.00
_cell.angle_beta   90.00
_cell.angle_gamma   90.00
#
_symmetry.space_group_name_H-M   'P 1'
#
loop_
_entity.id
_entity.type
_entity.pdbx_description
1 polymer ?
#
loop_
_entity_poly.entity_id
_entity_poly.type
_entity_poly.pdbx_seq_one_letter_code
_entity_poly.pdbx_strand_id
1 'polypeptide(L)'
;MDMKHIALATVMTLSSIVLTYKWLTRLGNSDPVIIISAMLLIGSLAVMILLLDQRLRGLEETLDAKERSIRINIKGVEEHLDNKMDEFVKKTNNTIGEFSKRMYR
;
A
#
# COMPACT_ATOMS: atom_id res chain seq x y z
N MET A 1 5.67 -1.36 -14.16
CA MET A 1 5.93 0.03 -14.58
C MET A 1 5.84 0.10 -16.08
N ASP A 2 4.95 0.94 -16.63
CA ASP A 2 5.01 1.22 -18.07
C ASP A 2 6.37 1.84 -18.42
N MET A 3 7.00 1.32 -19.46
CA MET A 3 8.30 1.77 -19.97
C MET A 3 8.31 3.29 -20.23
N LYS A 4 7.14 3.87 -20.52
CA LYS A 4 6.91 5.29 -20.70
C LYS A 4 7.16 6.10 -19.42
N HIS A 5 6.71 5.64 -18.26
CA HIS A 5 6.90 6.35 -16.99
C HIS A 5 8.37 6.36 -16.58
N ILE A 6 9.07 5.26 -16.80
CA ILE A 6 10.51 5.17 -16.52
C ILE A 6 11.30 6.08 -17.46
N ALA A 7 10.97 6.10 -18.75
CA ALA A 7 11.63 6.97 -19.72
C ALA A 7 11.40 8.46 -19.41
N LEU A 8 10.17 8.85 -19.08
CA LEU A 8 9.84 10.23 -18.70
C LEU A 8 10.57 10.65 -17.42
N ALA A 9 10.63 9.78 -16.42
CA ALA A 9 11.35 10.06 -15.18
C ALA A 9 12.88 10.14 -15.41
N THR A 10 13.43 9.31 -16.30
CA THR A 10 14.84 9.40 -16.75
C THR A 10 15.13 10.72 -17.47
N VAL A 11 14.23 11.18 -18.34
CA VAL A 11 14.40 12.47 -19.04
C VAL A 11 14.36 13.63 -18.04
N MET A 12 13.43 13.60 -17.09
CA MET A 12 13.33 14.62 -16.03
C MET A 12 14.61 14.68 -15.17
N THR A 13 15.18 13.52 -14.81
CA THR A 13 16.43 13.45 -14.04
C THR A 13 17.59 14.07 -14.78
N LEU A 14 17.81 13.66 -16.04
CA LEU A 14 18.88 14.18 -16.87
C LEU A 14 18.74 15.69 -17.08
N SER A 15 17.52 16.18 -17.29
CA SER A 15 17.24 17.60 -17.43
C SER A 15 17.59 18.39 -16.16
N SER A 16 17.26 17.86 -14.98
CA SER A 16 17.55 18.51 -13.69
C SER A 16 19.06 18.61 -13.43
N ILE A 17 19.81 17.56 -13.76
CA ILE A 17 21.28 17.54 -13.65
C ILE A 17 21.92 18.56 -14.58
N VAL A 18 21.52 18.59 -15.86
CA VAL A 18 22.05 19.55 -16.85
C VAL A 18 21.72 20.98 -16.48
N LEU A 19 20.51 21.22 -15.99
CA LEU A 19 20.07 22.55 -15.55
C LEU A 19 20.95 23.04 -14.40
N THR A 20 21.23 22.17 -13.42
CA THR A 20 22.06 22.52 -12.27
C THR A 20 23.50 22.81 -12.66
N TYR A 21 24.07 21.99 -13.56
CA TYR A 21 25.40 22.22 -14.08
C TYR A 21 25.51 23.58 -14.79
N LYS A 22 24.59 23.86 -15.72
CA LYS A 22 24.56 25.13 -16.46
C LYS A 22 24.28 26.34 -15.57
N TRP A 23 23.44 26.16 -14.55
CA TRP A 23 23.09 27.23 -13.64
C TRP A 23 24.26 27.58 -12.72
N LEU A 24 24.92 26.58 -12.14
CA LEU A 24 26.04 26.79 -11.22
C LEU A 24 27.28 27.32 -11.94
N THR A 25 27.59 26.82 -13.14
CA THR A 25 28.67 27.38 -13.98
C THR A 25 28.42 28.83 -14.40
N ARG A 26 27.15 29.27 -14.48
CA ARG A 26 26.79 30.66 -14.80
C ARG A 26 27.00 31.64 -13.65
N LEU A 27 27.03 31.18 -12.38
CA LEU A 27 27.23 32.04 -11.22
C LEU A 27 28.70 32.49 -11.01
N GLY A 28 29.66 31.98 -11.80
CA GLY A 28 31.07 32.37 -11.73
C GLY A 28 31.85 31.63 -10.63
N ASN A 29 33.17 31.47 -10.87
CA ASN A 29 34.19 30.77 -10.07
C ASN A 29 33.66 29.71 -9.08
N SER A 30 32.82 28.82 -9.59
CA SER A 30 32.24 27.75 -8.79
C SER A 30 33.26 26.62 -8.68
N ASP A 31 33.64 26.32 -7.44
CA ASP A 31 34.57 25.24 -7.14
C ASP A 31 34.09 23.93 -7.79
N PRO A 32 34.96 23.19 -8.51
CA PRO A 32 34.58 21.93 -9.14
C PRO A 32 33.96 20.93 -8.17
N VAL A 33 34.39 20.98 -6.90
CA VAL A 33 33.86 20.14 -5.82
C VAL A 33 32.39 20.45 -5.53
N ILE A 34 31.98 21.72 -5.55
CA ILE A 34 30.59 22.14 -5.31
C ILE A 34 29.71 21.64 -6.45
N ILE A 35 30.20 21.72 -7.70
CA ILE A 35 29.47 21.25 -8.88
C ILE A 35 29.23 19.74 -8.80
N ILE A 36 30.28 18.96 -8.48
CA ILE A 36 30.17 17.50 -8.36
C ILE A 36 29.25 17.11 -7.20
N SER A 37 29.38 17.77 -6.04
CA SER A 37 28.53 17.53 -4.88
C SER A 37 27.05 17.82 -5.18
N ALA A 38 26.76 18.95 -5.84
CA ALA A 38 25.41 19.31 -6.25
C ALA A 38 24.82 18.32 -7.28
N MET A 39 25.61 17.88 -8.26
CA MET A 39 25.17 16.86 -9.21
C MET A 39 24.87 15.53 -8.52
N LEU A 40 25.71 15.12 -7.55
CA LEU A 40 25.52 13.88 -6.80
C LEU A 40 24.29 13.95 -5.90
N LEU A 41 24.04 15.10 -5.27
CA LEU A 41 22.84 15.33 -4.46
C LEU A 41 21.58 15.20 -5.31
N ILE A 42 21.50 15.89 -6.44
CA ILE A 42 20.32 15.87 -7.32
C ILE A 42 20.12 14.49 -7.93
N GLY A 43 21.20 13.82 -8.34
CA GLY A 43 21.15 12.43 -8.80
C GLY A 43 20.58 11.49 -7.73
N SER A 44 21.08 11.59 -6.50
CA SER A 44 20.59 10.79 -5.36
C SER A 44 19.12 11.07 -5.04
N LEU A 45 18.74 12.35 -5.01
CA LEU A 45 17.37 12.77 -4.75
C LEU A 45 16.39 12.16 -5.76
N ALA A 46 16.80 12.16 -7.03
CA ALA A 46 15.93 11.67 -8.07
C ALA A 46 15.85 10.14 -8.14
N VAL A 47 16.95 9.44 -7.83
CA VAL A 47 16.92 7.99 -7.58
C VAL A 47 16.00 7.66 -6.40
N MET A 48 16.05 8.43 -5.33
CA MET A 48 15.17 8.25 -4.17
C MET A 48 13.69 8.42 -4.56
N ILE A 49 13.35 9.42 -5.36
CA ILE A 49 11.98 9.63 -5.86
C ILE A 49 11.50 8.44 -6.68
N LEU A 50 12.35 7.91 -7.57
CA LEU A 50 12.04 6.70 -8.35
C LEU A 50 11.80 5.48 -7.47
N LEU A 51 12.63 5.29 -6.44
CA LEU A 51 12.51 4.18 -5.51
C LEU A 51 11.22 4.28 -4.66
N LEU A 52 10.83 5.49 -4.28
CA LEU A 52 9.58 5.76 -3.58
C LEU A 52 8.36 5.42 -4.42
N ASP A 53 8.33 5.80 -5.71
CA ASP A 53 7.23 5.44 -6.62
C ASP A 53 7.06 3.91 -6.71
N GLN A 54 8.16 3.17 -6.82
CA GLN A 54 8.14 1.71 -6.84
C GLN A 54 7.61 1.11 -5.53
N ARG A 55 8.06 1.64 -4.37
CA ARG A 55 7.59 1.17 -3.06
C ARG A 55 6.10 1.44 -2.85
N LEU A 56 5.62 2.61 -3.25
CA LEU A 56 4.21 2.98 -3.12
C LEU A 56 3.31 2.05 -3.93
N ARG A 57 3.69 1.72 -5.18
CA ARG A 57 2.96 0.76 -6.00
C ARG A 57 2.88 -0.63 -5.37
N GLY A 58 3.99 -1.13 -4.82
CA GLY A 58 3.97 -2.42 -4.11
C GLY A 58 3.11 -2.38 -2.85
N LEU A 59 3.06 -1.23 -2.16
CA LEU A 59 2.20 -1.03 -1.00
C LEU A 59 0.72 -1.02 -1.39
N GLU A 60 0.38 -0.40 -2.50
CA GLU A 60 -0.98 -0.40 -3.09
C GLU A 60 -1.44 -1.83 -3.44
N GLU A 61 -0.60 -2.63 -4.11
CA GLU A 61 -0.90 -4.03 -4.43
C GLU A 61 -1.13 -4.89 -3.16
N THR A 62 -0.30 -4.69 -2.14
CA THR A 62 -0.46 -5.42 -0.87
C THR A 62 -1.70 -4.97 -0.09
N LEU A 63 -2.09 -3.70 -0.17
CA LEU A 63 -3.32 -3.19 0.42
C LEU A 63 -4.56 -3.76 -0.29
N ASP A 64 -4.58 -3.77 -1.62
CA ASP A 64 -5.66 -4.36 -2.42
C ASP A 64 -5.85 -5.85 -2.11
N ALA A 65 -4.76 -6.60 -2.02
CA ALA A 65 -4.79 -8.01 -1.62
C ALA A 65 -5.35 -8.18 -0.20
N LYS A 66 -4.99 -7.27 0.71
CA LYS A 66 -5.47 -7.28 2.09
C LYS A 66 -6.97 -6.91 2.17
N GLU A 67 -7.44 -5.96 1.37
CA GLU A 67 -8.86 -5.61 1.32
C GLU A 67 -9.72 -6.77 0.79
N ARG A 68 -9.26 -7.44 -0.27
CA ARG A 68 -9.92 -8.65 -0.80
C ARG A 68 -9.98 -9.76 0.25
N SER A 69 -8.89 -10.02 0.96
CA SER A 69 -8.86 -11.06 1.99
C SER A 69 -9.75 -10.72 3.18
N ILE A 70 -9.82 -9.46 3.63
CA ILE A 70 -10.76 -9.02 4.67
C ILE A 70 -12.21 -9.27 4.23
N ARG A 71 -12.56 -8.94 2.99
CA ARG A 71 -13.91 -9.15 2.45
C ARG A 71 -14.30 -10.63 2.42
N ILE A 72 -13.38 -11.52 2.04
CA ILE A 72 -13.60 -12.98 2.05
C ILE A 72 -13.75 -13.48 3.49
N ASN A 73 -12.89 -13.00 4.39
CA ASN A 73 -12.91 -13.43 5.78
C ASN A 73 -14.19 -12.99 6.51
N ILE A 74 -14.71 -11.78 6.22
CA ILE A 74 -16.01 -11.32 6.74
C ILE A 74 -17.14 -12.25 6.30
N LYS A 75 -17.17 -12.70 5.03
CA LYS A 75 -18.17 -13.67 4.56
C LYS A 75 -18.06 -15.02 5.28
N GLY A 76 -16.85 -15.51 5.50
CA GLY A 76 -16.63 -16.75 6.25
C GLY A 76 -17.02 -16.63 7.73
N VAL A 77 -16.80 -15.47 8.35
CA VAL A 77 -17.23 -15.18 9.72
C VAL A 77 -18.76 -15.06 9.81
N GLU A 78 -19.41 -14.46 8.82
CA GLU A 78 -20.87 -14.38 8.72
C GLU A 78 -21.50 -15.78 8.60
N GLU A 79 -20.98 -16.63 7.71
CA GLU A 79 -21.46 -18.01 7.54
C GLU A 79 -21.21 -18.87 8.79
N HIS A 80 -20.08 -18.66 9.49
CA HIS A 80 -19.82 -19.34 10.76
C HIS A 80 -20.70 -18.80 11.91
N LEU A 81 -21.03 -17.51 11.93
CA LEU A 81 -21.95 -16.94 12.90
C LEU A 81 -23.37 -17.45 12.69
N ASP A 82 -23.84 -17.51 11.45
CA ASP A 82 -25.18 -17.97 11.10
C ASP A 82 -25.39 -19.43 11.53
N ASN A 83 -24.44 -20.31 11.17
CA ASN A 83 -24.45 -21.70 11.60
C ASN A 83 -24.47 -21.87 13.13
N LYS A 84 -23.68 -21.05 13.85
CA LYS A 84 -23.58 -21.12 15.31
C LYS A 84 -24.82 -20.53 16.00
N MET A 85 -25.45 -19.54 15.37
CA MET A 85 -26.71 -18.96 15.83
C MET A 85 -27.87 -19.94 15.64
N ASP A 86 -27.93 -20.64 14.51
CA ASP A 86 -28.87 -21.73 14.26
C ASP A 86 -28.73 -22.87 15.28
N GLU A 87 -27.49 -23.25 15.60
CA GLU A 87 -27.21 -24.27 16.60
C GLU A 87 -27.62 -23.82 18.01
N PHE A 88 -27.43 -22.54 18.33
CA PHE A 88 -27.87 -21.92 19.59
C PHE A 88 -29.39 -21.83 19.69
N VAL A 89 -30.08 -21.46 18.61
CA VAL A 89 -31.55 -21.45 18.53
C VAL A 89 -32.10 -22.86 18.71
N LYS A 90 -31.51 -23.87 18.07
CA LYS A 90 -31.89 -25.28 18.27
C LYS A 90 -31.73 -25.72 19.71
N LYS A 91 -30.59 -25.44 20.35
CA LYS A 91 -30.37 -25.77 21.77
C LYS A 91 -31.35 -25.04 22.69
N THR A 92 -31.64 -23.77 22.41
CA THR A 92 -32.59 -22.97 23.19
C THR A 92 -34.00 -23.52 23.06
N ASN A 93 -34.46 -23.83 21.85
CA ASN A 93 -35.77 -24.47 21.63
C ASN A 93 -35.88 -25.84 22.30
N ASN A 94 -34.82 -26.65 22.24
CA ASN A 94 -34.83 -27.97 22.88
C ASN A 94 -34.90 -27.84 24.42
N THR A 95 -34.17 -26.88 24.99
CA THR A 95 -34.21 -26.58 26.43
C THR A 95 -35.59 -26.05 26.85
N ILE A 96 -36.18 -25.13 26.08
CA ILE A 96 -37.54 -24.63 26.31
C ILE A 96 -38.57 -25.78 26.22
N GLY A 97 -38.41 -26.69 25.26
CA GLY A 97 -39.27 -27.87 25.11
C GLY A 97 -39.19 -28.82 26.31
N GLU A 98 -38.00 -29.04 26.86
CA GLU A 98 -37.80 -29.83 28.08
C GLU A 98 -38.37 -29.13 29.33
N PHE A 99 -38.22 -27.81 29.44
CA PHE A 99 -38.82 -27.02 30.52
C PHE A 99 -40.35 -27.05 30.45
N SER A 100 -40.93 -26.90 29.25
CA SER A 100 -42.38 -27.01 29.04
C SER A 100 -42.91 -28.39 29.44
N LYS A 101 -42.21 -29.47 29.08
CA LYS A 101 -42.57 -30.83 29.50
C LYS A 101 -42.47 -31.07 31.01
N ARG A 102 -41.54 -30.41 31.70
CA ARG A 102 -41.41 -30.50 33.17
C ARG A 102 -42.42 -29.63 33.91
N MET A 103 -42.85 -28.51 33.33
CA MET A 103 -43.83 -27.61 33.94
C MET A 103 -45.28 -28.08 33.77
N TYR A 104 -45.55 -28.92 32.76
CA TYR A 104 -46.87 -29.52 32.51
C TYR A 104 -47.13 -30.81 33.32
N ARG A 105 -46.22 -31.19 34.23
CA ARG A 105 -46.29 -32.41 35.02
C ARG A 105 -46.41 -32.11 36.50
#